data_AF-A0A966S3N1-F1
#
_entry.id   AF-A0A966S3N1-F1
#
_cell.length_a   1.000
_cell.length_b   1.000
_cell.length_c   1.000
_cell.angle_alpha   90.00
_cell.angle_beta   90.00
_cell.angle_gamma   90.00
#
_symmetry.space_group_name_H-M   'P 1'
#
loop_
_entity.id
_entity.type
_entity.pdbx_description
1 polymer ?
#
loop_
_entity_poly.entity_id
_entity_poly.type
_entity_poly.pdbx_seq_one_letter_code
_entity_poly.pdbx_strand_id
1 'polypeptide(L)' 'MPERVITRLKNAETEKISHQEYFNIAVSVDCVILGYENRELKVLLIKSDLEEFKGLHSLLGDLVRPDEDLD' A
#
# COMPACT_ATOMS: atom_id res chain seq x y z
N MET A 1 28.37 -16.61 -10.75
CA MET A 1 26.92 -16.77 -10.54
C MET A 1 26.49 -15.65 -9.62
N PRO A 2 25.64 -14.69 -10.02
CA PRO A 2 25.31 -13.58 -9.13
C PRO A 2 24.21 -14.02 -8.17
N GLU A 3 24.45 -13.73 -6.89
CA GLU A 3 23.56 -13.94 -5.76
C GLU A 3 22.23 -13.21 -6.02
N ARG A 4 21.13 -13.96 -6.05
CA ARG A 4 19.78 -13.37 -6.01
C ARG A 4 19.54 -12.89 -4.58
N VAL A 5 19.67 -11.59 -4.37
CA VAL A 5 19.12 -10.90 -3.20
C VAL A 5 17.61 -11.12 -3.24
N ILE A 6 17.10 -12.04 -2.41
CA ILE A 6 15.66 -12.20 -2.20
C ILE A 6 15.23 -11.03 -1.33
N THR A 7 14.83 -9.94 -1.96
CA THR A 7 14.08 -8.89 -1.29
C THR A 7 12.76 -9.52 -0.84
N ARG A 8 12.58 -9.72 0.48
CA ARG A 8 11.29 -10.12 1.05
C ARG A 8 10.26 -9.06 0.65
N LEU A 9 9.35 -9.43 -0.26
CA LEU A 9 8.21 -8.62 -0.61
C LEU A 9 7.30 -8.56 0.62
N LYS A 10 6.97 -7.35 1.08
CA LYS A 10 5.94 -7.16 2.11
C LYS A 10 4.60 -7.48 1.47
N ASN A 11 3.89 -8.48 1.98
CA ASN A 11 2.50 -8.72 1.64
C ASN A 11 1.68 -8.89 2.94
N ALA A 12 0.38 -8.65 2.84
CA ALA A 12 -0.52 -8.65 3.99
C ALA A 12 -0.53 -10.01 4.71
N GLU A 13 -0.34 -11.11 3.97
CA GLU A 13 -0.26 -12.46 4.54
C GLU A 13 1.02 -12.68 5.37
N THR A 14 2.17 -12.18 4.92
CA THR A 14 3.46 -12.35 5.62
C THR A 14 3.53 -11.53 6.91
N GLU A 15 2.97 -10.32 6.92
CA GLU A 15 2.86 -9.49 8.15
C GLU A 15 1.85 -10.07 9.16
N LYS A 16 0.77 -10.69 8.67
CA LYS A 16 -0.22 -11.38 9.52
C LYS A 16 0.36 -12.58 10.25
N ILE A 17 1.27 -13.33 9.61
CA ILE A 17 1.91 -14.51 10.20
C ILE A 17 2.93 -14.14 11.28
N SER A 18 3.62 -13.01 11.17
CA SER A 18 4.65 -12.58 12.12
C SER A 18 4.09 -12.00 13.44
N HIS A 19 2.81 -11.60 13.47
CA HIS A 19 2.17 -10.94 14.62
C HIS A 19 0.78 -11.55 14.95
N GLN A 20 0.74 -12.87 15.18
CA GLN A 20 -0.48 -13.66 15.41
C GLN A 20 -1.35 -13.19 16.59
N GLU A 21 -0.78 -12.53 17.61
CA GLU A 21 -1.55 -12.03 18.77
C GLU A 21 -2.30 -10.71 18.51
N TYR A 22 -2.06 -10.04 17.37
CA TYR A 22 -2.60 -8.69 17.10
C TYR A 22 -3.45 -8.59 15.81
N PHE A 23 -3.32 -9.49 14.83
CA PHE A 23 -3.93 -9.32 13.51
C PHE A 23 -5.09 -10.28 13.22
N ASN A 24 -6.32 -9.88 13.59
CA ASN A 24 -7.52 -10.43 12.95
C ASN A 24 -7.99 -9.61 11.74
N ILE A 25 -7.57 -8.34 11.63
CA ILE A 25 -7.95 -7.43 10.53
C ILE A 25 -6.75 -6.51 10.26
N ALA A 26 -6.40 -6.32 8.99
CA ALA A 26 -5.46 -5.29 8.57
C ALA A 26 -6.26 -4.03 8.17
N VAL A 27 -5.81 -2.85 8.60
CA VAL A 27 -6.43 -1.57 8.26
C VAL A 27 -5.54 -0.85 7.25
N SER A 28 -6.12 -0.45 6.12
CA SER A 28 -5.46 0.39 5.12
C SER A 28 -6.11 1.77 5.05
N VAL A 29 -5.34 2.75 4.62
CA VAL A 29 -5.82 4.09 4.28
C VAL A 29 -5.50 4.38 2.82
N ASP A 30 -6.47 4.91 2.09
CA ASP A 30 -6.33 5.36 0.70
C ASP A 30 -6.74 6.82 0.57
N CYS A 31 -5.89 7.62 -0.08
CA CYS A 31 -6.08 9.05 -0.27
C CYS A 31 -6.64 9.36 -1.66
N VAL A 32 -7.77 10.07 -1.71
CA VAL A 32 -8.29 10.67 -2.95
C VAL A 32 -7.77 12.10 -3.06
N ILE A 33 -6.61 12.25 -3.70
CA ILE A 33 -5.96 13.56 -3.87
C ILE A 33 -6.47 14.20 -5.16
N LEU A 34 -7.26 15.26 -4.99
CA LEU A 34 -7.82 16.04 -6.09
C LEU A 34 -6.91 17.24 -6.42
N GLY A 35 -6.63 17.43 -7.71
CA GLY A 35 -5.97 18.61 -8.24
C GLY A 35 -6.89 19.33 -9.21
N TYR A 36 -6.94 20.65 -9.16
CA TYR A 36 -7.70 21.45 -10.12
C TYR A 36 -6.76 22.38 -10.89
N GLU A 37 -6.72 22.22 -12.21
CA GLU A 37 -5.84 22.98 -13.09
C GLU A 37 -6.48 23.10 -14.48
N ASN A 38 -6.32 24.23 -15.17
CA ASN A 38 -6.81 24.45 -16.53
C ASN A 38 -8.31 24.18 -16.73
N ARG A 39 -9.12 24.48 -15.71
CA ARG A 39 -10.56 24.18 -15.66
C ARG A 39 -10.92 22.69 -15.66
N GLU A 40 -9.96 21.82 -15.33
CA GLU A 40 -10.15 20.38 -15.24
C GLU A 40 -9.90 19.90 -13.80
N LEU A 41 -10.76 19.00 -13.34
CA LEU A 41 -10.56 18.26 -12.10
C LEU A 41 -9.77 16.98 -12.39
N LYS A 42 -8.66 16.78 -11.67
CA LYS A 42 -7.72 15.67 -11.82
C LYS A 42 -7.66 14.88 -10.51
N VAL A 43 -7.34 13.59 -10.60
CA VAL A 43 -7.05 12.72 -9.43
C VAL A 43 -5.65 12.16 -9.56
N LEU A 44 -4.89 12.16 -8.47
CA LEU A 44 -3.57 11.53 -8.42
C LEU A 44 -3.74 10.01 -8.33
N LEU A 45 -3.10 9.30 -9.25
CA LEU A 45 -2.98 7.86 -9.24
C LEU A 45 -1.51 7.46 -9.25
N ILE A 46 -1.17 6.39 -8.54
CA ILE A 46 0.15 5.76 -8.55
C ILE A 46 0.10 4.42 -9.27
N LYS A 47 1.27 3.83 -9.50
CA LYS A 47 1.36 2.43 -9.90
C LYS A 47 1.41 1.58 -8.64
N SER A 48 0.50 0.61 -8.53
CA SER A 48 0.47 -0.31 -7.41
C SER A 48 1.76 -1.13 -7.34
N ASP A 49 2.28 -1.27 -6.14
CA ASP A 49 3.46 -2.06 -5.77
C ASP A 49 3.08 -3.38 -5.06
N LEU A 50 1.79 -3.62 -4.81
CA LEU A 50 1.28 -4.92 -4.38
C LEU A 50 1.48 -5.94 -5.50
N GLU A 51 2.03 -7.11 -5.16
CA GLU A 51 2.41 -8.11 -6.16
C GLU A 51 1.20 -8.61 -6.98
N GLU A 52 0.02 -8.69 -6.36
CA GLU A 52 -1.23 -9.10 -7.04
C GLU A 52 -1.73 -8.07 -8.06
N PHE A 53 -1.39 -6.78 -7.88
CA PHE A 53 -1.92 -5.66 -8.67
C PHE A 53 -0.82 -4.81 -9.33
N LYS A 54 0.40 -5.35 -9.38
CA LYS A 54 1.61 -4.64 -9.77
C LYS A 54 1.46 -3.91 -11.10
N GLY A 55 1.74 -2.61 -11.10
CA GLY A 55 1.72 -1.78 -12.31
C GLY A 55 0.32 -1.33 -12.78
N LEU A 56 -0.76 -1.77 -12.12
CA LEU A 56 -2.10 -1.19 -12.29
C LEU A 56 -2.16 0.19 -11.63
N HIS A 57 -3.11 1.01 -12.06
CA HIS A 57 -3.35 2.31 -11.41
C HIS A 57 -4.07 2.11 -10.08
N SER A 58 -3.59 2.78 -9.04
CA SER A 58 -4.15 2.75 -7.69
C SER A 58 -4.21 4.14 -7.10
N LEU A 59 -5.06 4.31 -6.09
CA LEU A 59 -4.96 5.44 -5.16
C LEU A 59 -3.64 5.32 -4.38
N LEU A 60 -3.18 6.45 -3.85
CA LEU A 60 -2.06 6.49 -2.91
C LEU A 60 -2.57 6.01 -1.55
N GLY A 61 -1.97 4.96 -1.00
CA GLY A 61 -2.37 4.39 0.28
C GLY A 61 -1.34 3.42 0.82
N ASP A 62 -1.49 3.04 2.09
CA ASP A 62 -0.68 2.01 2.74
C ASP A 62 -1.45 1.39 3.93
N LEU A 63 -0.87 0.34 4.53
CA LEU A 63 -1.33 -0.26 5.77
C LEU A 63 -0.94 0.59 6.98
N VAL A 64 -1.89 0.76 7.90
CA VAL A 64 -1.68 1.48 9.16
C VAL A 64 -0.90 0.59 10.12
N ARG A 65 0.17 1.13 10.69
CA ARG A 65 0.99 0.44 11.69
C ARG A 65 0.36 0.52 13.08
N PRO A 66 0.72 -0.39 14.00
CA PRO A 66 0.14 -0.40 15.35
C PRO A 66 0.40 0.88 16.17
N ASP A 67 1.45 1.63 15.83
CA ASP A 67 1.85 2.88 16.47
C ASP A 67 1.37 4.14 15.74
N GLU A 68 0.58 3.97 14.68
CA GLU A 68 -0.03 5.06 13.89
C GLU A 68 -1.52 5.19 14.24
N ASP A 69 -2.01 6.43 14.24
CA ASP A 69 -3.45 6.72 14.25
C ASP A 69 -3.98 6.86 12.80
N LEU A 70 -5.30 7.01 12.68
CA LEU A 70 -5.97 7.13 11.37
C LEU A 70 -6.10 8.58 10.88
N ASP A 71 -5.71 9.56 11.70
CA ASP A 71 -5.99 10.99 11.50
C ASP A 71 -4.81 11.76 10.89
#